data_AF-F9RR13-F1
#
_entry.id   AF-F9RR13-F1
#
_cell.length_a   1.000
_cell.length_b   1.000
_cell.length_c   1.000
_cell.angle_alpha   90.00
_cell.angle_beta   90.00
_cell.angle_gamma   90.00
#
_symmetry.space_group_name_H-M   'P 1'
#
loop_
_entity.id
_entity.type
_entity.pdbx_description
1 polymer ?
#
loop_
_entity_poly.entity_id
_entity_poly.type
_entity_poly.pdbx_seq_one_letter_code
_entity_poly.pdbx_strand_id
1 'polypeptide(L)'
;MDEIYSASSDCKRWFLVRCKSKQEQRASLNFSNQMITSYYPTIGVLKTSRGKTTLKQEALFPGYLFVHLDISSNYASKVNNTFGVYGFVNFAGKPQMVIA
;
A
#
# COMPACT_ATOMS: atom_id res chain seq x y z
N MET A 1 -13.61 -25.36 -14.34
CA MET A 1 -13.70 -25.26 -12.87
C MET A 1 -12.75 -26.31 -12.33
N ASP A 2 -11.44 -26.12 -12.18
CA ASP A 2 -10.64 -24.92 -11.98
C ASP A 2 -9.51 -24.84 -13.01
N GLU A 3 -9.48 -23.75 -13.77
CA GLU A 3 -8.53 -23.52 -14.86
C GLU A 3 -7.44 -22.51 -14.42
N ILE A 4 -6.93 -22.65 -13.19
CA ILE A 4 -6.00 -21.66 -12.61
C ILE A 4 -4.91 -22.25 -11.70
N TYR A 5 -4.65 -23.56 -11.75
CA TYR A 5 -3.48 -24.20 -11.14
C TYR A 5 -2.35 -24.44 -12.17
N SER A 6 -2.14 -23.51 -13.11
CA SER A 6 -0.86 -23.45 -13.82
C SER A 6 0.06 -22.51 -13.04
N ALA A 7 1.01 -23.11 -12.33
CA ALA A 7 2.13 -22.42 -11.74
C ALA A 7 2.96 -21.74 -12.85
N SER A 8 2.73 -20.45 -13.07
CA SER A 8 3.76 -19.55 -13.57
C SER A 8 4.36 -18.84 -12.36
N SER A 9 5.68 -18.88 -12.24
CA SER A 9 6.46 -18.38 -11.11
C SER A 9 5.88 -17.07 -10.55
N ASP A 10 5.57 -17.06 -9.24
CA ASP A 10 4.96 -15.92 -8.55
C ASP A 10 5.86 -14.68 -8.70
N CYS A 11 5.59 -13.86 -9.72
CA CYS A 11 6.36 -12.66 -10.05
C CYS A 11 5.91 -11.44 -9.24
N LYS A 12 5.03 -11.66 -8.25
CA LYS A 12 4.56 -10.62 -7.35
C LYS A 12 5.73 -10.17 -6.48
N ARG A 13 5.83 -8.85 -6.35
CA ARG A 13 6.86 -8.18 -5.56
C ARG A 13 6.20 -7.11 -4.72
N TRP A 14 6.85 -6.76 -3.62
CA TRP A 14 6.42 -5.63 -2.82
C TRP A 14 6.90 -4.34 -3.47
N PHE A 15 5.98 -3.39 -3.62
CA PHE A 15 6.25 -2.05 -4.12
C PHE A 15 5.78 -1.01 -3.12
N LEU A 16 6.41 0.15 -3.16
CA LEU A 16 6.04 1.27 -2.34
C LEU A 16 5.13 2.23 -3.13
N VAL A 17 4.03 2.64 -2.51
CA VAL A 17 3.04 3.56 -3.08
C VAL A 17 2.95 4.80 -2.20
N ARG A 18 2.91 5.97 -2.83
CA ARG A 18 2.72 7.25 -2.14
C ARG A 18 1.24 7.59 -2.06
N CYS A 19 0.74 7.81 -0.85
CA CYS A 19 -0.64 8.18 -0.56
C CYS A 19 -0.80 9.68 -0.37
N LYS A 20 -2.04 10.16 -0.55
CA LYS A 20 -2.43 11.51 -0.13
C LYS A 20 -2.43 11.58 1.38
N SER A 21 -2.12 12.75 1.94
CA SER A 21 -2.04 12.96 3.39
C SER A 21 -3.30 12.45 4.11
N LYS A 22 -3.10 11.55 5.09
CA LYS A 22 -4.17 10.95 5.91
C LYS A 22 -5.17 10.06 5.14
N GLN A 23 -4.86 9.66 3.91
CA GLN A 23 -5.71 8.77 3.10
C GLN A 23 -5.18 7.34 3.01
N GLU A 24 -4.14 6.99 3.76
CA GLU A 24 -3.48 5.67 3.72
C GLU A 24 -4.47 4.55 4.05
N GLN A 25 -5.27 4.71 5.12
CA GLN A 25 -6.29 3.72 5.51
C GLN A 25 -7.37 3.56 4.42
N ARG A 26 -7.80 4.67 3.81
CA ARG A 26 -8.79 4.64 2.72
C ARG A 26 -8.21 3.99 1.46
N ALA A 27 -6.95 4.29 1.14
CA ALA A 27 -6.24 3.68 0.03
C ALA A 27 -6.12 2.16 0.23
N SER A 28 -5.76 1.70 1.44
CA SER A 28 -5.72 0.27 1.78
C SER A 28 -7.07 -0.42 1.54
N LEU A 29 -8.18 0.20 1.97
CA LEU A 29 -9.52 -0.32 1.72
C LEU A 29 -9.84 -0.39 0.21
N ASN A 30 -9.50 0.66 -0.54
CA ASN A 30 -9.70 0.68 -1.99
C ASN A 30 -8.86 -0.39 -2.71
N PHE A 31 -7.64 -0.68 -2.23
CA PHE A 31 -6.82 -1.77 -2.74
C PHE A 31 -7.45 -3.13 -2.46
N SER A 32 -7.93 -3.34 -1.23
CA SER A 32 -8.66 -4.57 -0.87
C SER A 32 -9.88 -4.79 -1.77
N ASN A 33 -10.65 -3.74 -2.04
CA ASN A 33 -11.82 -3.80 -2.94
C ASN A 33 -11.45 -4.15 -4.39
N GLN A 34 -10.22 -3.85 -4.82
CA GLN A 34 -9.70 -4.16 -6.14
C GLN A 34 -8.93 -5.50 -6.19
N MET A 35 -8.98 -6.27 -5.11
CA MET A 35 -8.22 -7.52 -4.93
C MET A 35 -6.71 -7.33 -5.02
N ILE A 36 -6.21 -6.16 -4.57
CA ILE A 36 -4.79 -5.85 -4.45
C ILE A 36 -4.40 -5.97 -2.97
N THR A 37 -3.44 -6.84 -2.69
CA THR A 37 -2.90 -7.00 -1.33
C THR A 37 -2.09 -5.76 -0.96
N SER A 38 -2.45 -5.14 0.17
CA SER A 38 -1.74 -3.98 0.72
C SER A 38 -1.34 -4.19 2.17
N TYR A 39 -0.24 -3.56 2.58
CA TYR A 39 0.20 -3.52 3.96
C TYR A 39 0.34 -2.07 4.44
N TYR A 40 -0.39 -1.75 5.50
CA TYR A 40 -0.43 -0.44 6.16
C TYR A 40 -0.05 -0.61 7.64
N PRO A 41 1.25 -0.54 7.97
CA PRO A 41 1.69 -0.68 9.35
C PRO A 41 1.30 0.53 10.19
N THR A 42 0.69 0.28 11.35
CA THR A 42 0.35 1.30 12.33
C THR A 42 1.06 1.07 13.66
N ILE A 43 1.33 2.15 14.37
CA ILE A 43 1.93 2.14 15.70
C ILE A 43 1.07 2.94 16.68
N GLY A 44 0.96 2.43 17.91
CA GLY A 44 0.32 3.16 19.01
C GLY A 44 1.27 4.18 19.61
N VAL A 45 0.92 5.46 19.52
CA VAL A 45 1.69 6.57 20.09
C VAL A 45 0.88 7.20 21.22
N LEU A 46 1.48 7.33 22.41
CA LEU A 46 0.89 8.11 23.48
C LEU A 46 1.04 9.60 23.14
N LYS A 47 -0.08 10.30 23.04
CA LYS A 47 -0.11 11.75 22.83
C LYS A 47 -0.85 12.42 23.97
N THR A 48 -0.21 13.42 24.57
CA THR A 48 -0.85 14.29 25.54
C THR A 48 -1.45 15.48 24.81
N SER A 49 -2.76 15.66 24.94
CA SER A 49 -3.47 16.84 24.41
C SER A 49 -4.42 17.35 25.48
N ARG A 50 -4.38 18.66 25.75
CA ARG A 50 -5.21 19.32 26.78
C ARG A 50 -5.12 18.63 28.15
N GLY A 51 -3.91 18.22 28.55
CA GLY A 51 -3.63 17.56 29.83
C GLY A 51 -4.08 16.09 29.93
N LYS A 52 -4.66 15.51 28.86
CA LYS A 52 -5.03 14.09 28.82
C LYS A 52 -4.10 13.32 27.89
N THR A 53 -3.50 12.25 28.41
CA THR A 53 -2.69 11.33 27.60
C THR A 53 -3.58 10.24 27.02
N THR A 54 -3.61 10.12 25.69
CA THR A 54 -4.38 9.10 24.98
C THR A 54 -3.48 8.28 24.07
N LEU A 55 -3.76 6.98 23.97
CA LEU A 55 -3.11 6.11 23.00
C LEU A 55 -3.78 6.32 21.64
N LYS A 56 -3.02 6.77 20.65
CA LYS A 56 -3.51 7.02 19.30
C LYS A 56 -2.76 6.14 18.31
N GLN A 57 -3.50 5.47 17.44
CA GLN A 57 -2.93 4.73 16.31
C GLN A 57 -2.54 5.71 15.21
N GLU A 58 -1.30 5.68 14.77
CA GLU A 58 -0.78 6.49 13.67
C GLU A 58 -0.03 5.59 12.67
N ALA A 59 0.07 6.05 11.42
CA ALA A 59 0.85 5.37 10.39
C ALA A 59 2.32 5.29 10.81
N LEU A 60 2.93 4.11 10.73
CA LEU A 60 4.36 3.95 10.97
C LEU A 60 5.18 4.68 9.89
N PHE A 61 4.68 4.69 8.65
CA PHE A 61 5.24 5.42 7.52
C PHE A 61 4.17 6.36 6.92
N PRO A 62 3.99 7.57 7.46
CA PRO A 62 2.98 8.51 6.97
C PRO A 62 3.16 8.83 5.48
N GLY A 63 2.08 8.82 4.72
CA GLY A 63 2.09 9.07 3.28
C GLY A 63 2.54 7.90 2.42
N TYR A 64 2.83 6.73 3.00
CA TYR A 64 3.31 5.56 2.27
C TYR A 64 2.50 4.31 2.60
N LEU A 65 2.43 3.41 1.61
CA LEU A 65 1.73 2.14 1.72
C LEU A 65 2.44 1.09 0.86
N PHE A 66 2.49 -0.14 1.34
CA PHE A 66 3.12 -1.24 0.61
C PHE A 66 2.05 -2.01 -0.15
N VAL A 67 2.33 -2.38 -1.40
CA VAL A 67 1.43 -3.19 -2.23
C VAL A 67 2.17 -4.40 -2.77
N HIS A 68 1.49 -5.55 -2.77
CA HIS A 68 2.03 -6.81 -3.29
C HIS A 68 1.30 -7.18 -4.58
N LEU A 69 1.99 -7.03 -5.70
CA LEU A 69 1.43 -7.25 -7.03
C LEU A 69 2.51 -7.53 -8.06
N ASP A 70 2.09 -7.98 -9.24
CA ASP A 70 2.94 -8.09 -10.42
C ASP A 70 2.88 -6.76 -11.21
N ILE A 71 4.02 -6.09 -11.36
CA ILE A 71 4.11 -4.79 -12.05
C ILE A 71 3.85 -4.91 -13.56
N SER A 72 4.03 -6.10 -14.14
CA SER A 72 3.82 -6.36 -15.57
C SER A 72 2.34 -6.57 -15.93
N SER A 73 1.50 -6.75 -14.91
CA SER A 73 0.07 -6.98 -15.04
C SER A 73 -0.75 -5.67 -15.07
N ASN A 74 -2.04 -5.80 -15.38
CA ASN A 74 -3.02 -4.70 -15.31
C ASN A 74 -3.17 -4.09 -13.90
N TYR A 75 -2.66 -4.73 -12.84
CA TYR A 75 -2.73 -4.21 -11.47
C TYR A 75 -1.90 -2.94 -11.27
N ALA A 76 -0.80 -2.74 -12.01
CA ALA A 76 -0.01 -1.51 -11.92
C ALA A 76 -0.83 -0.27 -12.32
N SER A 77 -1.60 -0.36 -13.40
CA SER A 77 -2.50 0.70 -13.83
C SER A 77 -3.62 0.97 -12.83
N LYS A 78 -4.14 -0.08 -12.16
CA LYS A 78 -5.15 0.05 -11.10
C LYS A 78 -4.61 0.84 -9.90
N VAL A 79 -3.34 0.66 -9.54
CA VAL A 79 -2.73 1.42 -8.43
C VAL A 79 -2.72 2.91 -8.69
N ASN A 80 -2.33 3.33 -9.90
CA ASN A 80 -2.33 4.75 -10.27
C ASN A 80 -3.74 5.35 -10.34
N ASN A 81 -4.75 4.52 -10.60
CA ASN A 81 -6.16 4.93 -10.67
C ASN A 81 -6.94 4.69 -9.37
N THR A 82 -6.24 4.44 -8.25
CA THR A 82 -6.89 4.24 -6.95
C THR A 82 -7.06 5.57 -6.21
N PHE A 83 -8.26 5.85 -5.71
CA PHE A 83 -8.52 7.04 -4.90
C PHE A 83 -7.68 7.04 -3.62
N GLY A 84 -7.08 8.20 -3.31
CA GLY A 84 -6.21 8.38 -2.13
C GLY A 84 -4.73 8.11 -2.39
N VAL A 85 -4.36 7.81 -3.65
CA VAL A 85 -2.99 7.48 -4.06
C VAL A 85 -2.46 8.55 -5.03
N TYR A 86 -1.16 8.85 -4.95
CA TYR A 86 -0.44 9.63 -5.97
C TYR A 86 0.17 8.74 -7.05
N GLY A 87 0.62 7.55 -6.67
CA GLY A 87 1.24 6.57 -7.56
C GLY A 87 2.37 5.82 -6.88
N PHE A 88 3.10 5.01 -7.65
CA PHE A 88 4.29 4.32 -7.18
C PHE A 88 5.42 5.29 -6.79
N VAL A 89 6.22 4.88 -5.81
CA VAL A 89 7.52 5.49 -5.56
C VAL A 89 8.47 4.96 -6.61
N ASN A 90 9.03 5.87 -7.39
CA ASN A 90 9.91 5.53 -8.51
C ASN A 90 11.36 5.85 -8.17
N PHE A 91 12.27 4.98 -8.61
CA PHE A 91 13.70 5.24 -8.65
C PHE A 91 14.15 5.21 -10.11
N ALA A 92 14.81 6.27 -10.58
CA ALA A 92 15.22 6.42 -11.98
C ALA A 92 14.09 6.13 -13.01
N GLY A 93 12.86 6.56 -12.69
CA GLY A 93 11.69 6.39 -13.56
C GLY A 93 11.04 5.01 -13.53
N LYS A 94 11.48 4.09 -12.64
CA LYS A 94 10.89 2.75 -12.49
C LYS A 94 10.32 2.57 -11.08
N PRO A 95 9.16 1.90 -10.92
CA PRO A 95 8.63 1.54 -9.60
C PRO A 95 9.67 0.79 -8.78
N GLN A 96 9.97 1.30 -7.59
CA GLN A 96 10.98 0.72 -6.71
C GLN A 96 10.40 -0.48 -5.97
N MET A 97 11.03 -1.64 -6.18
CA MET A 97 10.76 -2.83 -5.40
C MET A 97 11.30 -2.66 -3.97
N VAL A 98 10.52 -3.10 -3.00
CA VAL A 98 10.92 -3.22 -1.60
C VAL A 98 11.65 -4.55 -1.43
N ILE A 99 12.90 -4.48 -0.97
CA ILE A 99 13.71 -5.65 -0.64
C ILE A 99 13.38 -5.98 0.83
N ALA A 100 13.00 -7.24 1.08
CA ALA A 100 12.79 -7.78 2.42
C ALA A 100 13.93 -8.72 2.79
#